data_AF-K1VYT9-F1
#
_entry.id   AF-K1VYT9-F1
#
_cell.length_a   1.000
_cell.length_b   1.000
_cell.length_c   1.000
_cell.angle_alpha   90.00
_cell.angle_beta   90.00
_cell.angle_gamma   90.00
#
_symmetry.space_group_name_H-M   'P 1'
#
loop_
_entity.id
_entity.type
_entity.pdbx_description
1 polymer ?
#
loop_
_entity_poly.entity_id
_entity_poly.type
_entity_poly.pdbx_seq_one_letter_code
_entity_poly.pdbx_strand_id
1 'polypeptide(L)'
;MFRPTLPAAVLHRARPTRLPIPRSPFEPRPARATEGASVDRPVALVGPSEPTSSSAQLDSGLTLHYAPPASAPSYTLGLPTQFTQWVQGHQVELSGEEAAPLLHVKESERKVNPRWDEGMLAKIRELREKGYSKGEIAQELDIPKSQTPLISRVAPLSRAARAKKEAALAHQKVSWGERKQLFRDLREKRRTFW
;
A
#
# COMPACT_ATOMS: atom_id res chain seq x y z
N MET A 1 13.16 61.67 42.91
CA MET A 1 13.96 61.74 41.66
C MET A 1 13.97 60.35 41.04
N PHE A 2 13.13 60.11 40.03
CA PHE A 2 13.09 58.86 39.28
C PHE A 2 13.83 59.05 37.96
N ARG A 3 14.87 58.26 37.71
CA ARG A 3 15.53 58.20 36.40
C ARG A 3 14.86 57.10 35.57
N PRO A 4 14.32 57.39 34.37
CA PRO A 4 13.81 56.35 33.50
C PRO A 4 15.00 55.60 32.86
N THR A 5 14.98 54.27 32.94
CA THR A 5 15.87 53.41 32.16
C THR A 5 15.19 53.10 30.83
N LEU A 6 15.86 53.41 29.72
CA LEU A 6 15.39 53.03 28.39
C LEU A 6 15.54 51.51 28.21
N PRO A 7 14.56 50.82 27.59
CA PRO A 7 14.72 49.41 27.26
C PRO A 7 15.80 49.24 26.18
N ALA A 8 16.62 48.20 26.34
CA ALA A 8 17.71 47.86 25.44
C ALA A 8 17.21 47.70 23.99
N ALA A 9 17.77 48.48 23.08
CA ALA A 9 17.48 48.38 21.66
C ALA A 9 17.99 47.03 21.11
N VAL A 10 17.07 46.17 20.69
CA VAL A 10 17.40 44.93 19.98
C VAL A 10 17.81 45.30 18.55
N LEU A 11 19.11 45.34 18.30
CA LEU A 11 19.67 45.46 16.96
C LEU A 11 19.37 44.15 16.20
N HIS A 12 18.33 44.17 15.36
CA HIS A 12 18.11 43.11 14.37
C HIS A 12 19.26 43.12 13.36
N ARG A 13 20.27 42.26 13.58
CA ARG A 13 21.25 41.96 12.53
C ARG A 13 20.50 41.33 11.36
N ALA A 14 20.45 42.03 10.23
CA ALA A 14 19.89 41.52 8.99
C ALA A 14 20.55 40.15 8.69
N ARG A 15 19.74 39.09 8.62
CA ARG A 15 20.24 37.78 8.22
C ARG A 15 20.71 37.88 6.77
N PRO A 16 21.94 37.43 6.43
CA PRO A 16 22.41 37.49 5.05
C PRO A 16 21.45 36.72 4.14
N THR A 17 21.25 37.25 2.93
CA THR A 17 20.36 36.68 1.92
C THR A 17 20.77 35.26 1.58
N ARG A 18 19.84 34.31 1.69
CA ARG A 18 20.02 32.90 1.28
C ARG A 18 19.98 32.77 -0.24
N LEU A 19 20.90 33.40 -0.94
CA LEU A 19 21.05 33.16 -2.37
C LEU A 19 21.88 31.89 -2.56
N PRO A 20 21.40 30.90 -3.33
CA PRO A 20 22.18 29.71 -3.62
C PRO A 20 23.39 30.13 -4.47
N ILE A 21 24.60 29.87 -3.98
CA ILE A 21 25.83 30.08 -4.73
C ILE A 21 25.83 29.06 -5.88
N PRO A 22 25.78 29.49 -7.16
CA PRO A 22 25.86 28.57 -8.28
C PRO A 22 27.27 27.94 -8.29
N ARG A 23 27.34 26.61 -8.29
CA ARG A 23 28.61 25.89 -8.32
C ARG A 23 29.22 25.95 -9.71
N SER A 24 30.53 26.10 -9.78
CA SER A 24 31.27 26.04 -11.04
C SER A 24 31.21 24.61 -11.62
N PRO A 25 31.17 24.44 -12.94
CA PRO A 25 31.10 23.12 -13.57
C PRO A 25 32.40 22.30 -13.45
N PHE A 26 33.50 22.92 -12.98
CA PHE A 26 34.82 22.30 -12.86
C PHE A 26 35.19 21.90 -11.41
N GLU A 27 34.35 22.24 -10.43
CA GLU A 27 34.56 21.80 -9.06
C GLU A 27 33.94 20.41 -8.84
N PRO A 28 34.70 19.43 -8.33
CA PRO A 28 34.17 18.11 -8.02
C PRO A 28 33.10 18.25 -6.95
N ARG A 29 31.90 17.73 -7.26
CA ARG A 29 30.75 17.80 -6.37
C ARG A 29 31.08 17.06 -5.06
N PRO A 30 31.04 17.69 -3.87
CA PRO A 30 31.15 16.96 -2.62
C PRO A 30 30.03 15.92 -2.55
N ALA A 31 30.39 14.68 -2.23
CA ALA A 31 29.47 13.56 -2.14
C ALA A 31 28.33 13.94 -1.19
N ARG A 32 27.09 13.89 -1.66
CA ARG A 32 25.93 14.12 -0.79
C ARG A 32 25.83 12.92 0.16
N ALA A 33 25.43 13.15 1.41
CA ALA A 33 25.20 12.07 2.39
C ALA A 33 24.21 11.00 1.89
N THR A 34 23.40 11.30 0.87
CA THR A 34 22.45 10.38 0.24
C THR A 34 22.99 9.67 -1.01
N GLU A 35 24.18 10.00 -1.50
CA GLU A 35 24.77 9.40 -2.73
C GLU A 35 25.49 8.06 -2.47
N GLY A 36 25.53 7.60 -1.22
CA GLY A 36 25.93 6.24 -0.84
C GLY A 36 24.89 5.51 0.02
N ALA A 37 23.72 6.10 0.21
CA ALA A 37 22.63 5.46 0.95
C ALA A 37 21.90 4.51 -0.02
N SER A 38 22.45 3.31 -0.21
CA SER A 38 21.60 2.14 -0.29
C SER A 38 20.61 2.28 0.85
N VAL A 39 19.34 2.55 0.54
CA VAL A 39 18.31 2.59 1.57
C VAL A 39 18.43 1.26 2.30
N ASP A 40 18.75 1.30 3.60
CA ASP A 40 18.76 0.10 4.41
C ASP A 40 17.42 -0.60 4.16
N ARG A 41 17.50 -1.84 3.64
CA ARG A 41 16.31 -2.66 3.40
C ARG A 41 15.44 -2.58 4.65
N PRO A 42 14.11 -2.43 4.53
CA PRO A 42 13.24 -2.55 5.69
C PRO A 42 13.59 -3.86 6.39
N VAL A 43 13.87 -3.78 7.71
CA VAL A 43 14.47 -4.86 8.53
C VAL A 43 13.71 -6.20 8.43
N ALA A 44 12.47 -6.18 7.94
CA ALA A 44 11.69 -7.36 7.60
C ALA A 44 12.29 -8.25 6.47
N LEU A 45 13.33 -7.78 5.76
CA LEU A 45 14.05 -8.54 4.72
C LEU A 45 15.48 -8.90 5.13
N VAL A 46 15.86 -8.73 6.39
CA VAL A 46 17.17 -9.17 6.93
C VAL A 46 17.08 -10.66 7.28
N GLY A 47 16.79 -11.47 6.27
CA GLY A 47 17.27 -12.86 6.24
C GLY A 47 18.63 -12.87 5.52
N PRO A 48 19.49 -13.87 5.73
CA PRO A 48 20.73 -14.04 4.99
C PRO A 48 20.40 -14.41 3.54
N SER A 49 20.07 -13.43 2.71
CA SER A 49 19.97 -13.63 1.26
C SER A 49 20.49 -12.40 0.51
N GLU A 50 21.82 -12.41 0.39
CA GLU A 50 22.45 -11.82 -0.79
C GLU A 50 21.85 -12.48 -2.04
N PRO A 51 21.76 -11.79 -3.20
CA PRO A 51 21.39 -12.43 -4.45
C PRO A 51 22.44 -13.51 -4.77
N THR A 52 22.15 -14.75 -4.39
CA THR A 52 23.06 -15.87 -4.59
C THR A 52 23.18 -16.12 -6.09
N SER A 53 24.28 -15.65 -6.68
CA SER A 53 24.65 -16.05 -8.03
C SER A 53 24.82 -17.56 -8.02
N SER A 54 24.13 -18.27 -8.91
CA SER A 54 24.18 -19.73 -8.98
C SER A 54 24.76 -20.20 -10.30
N SER A 55 25.46 -21.32 -10.27
CA SER A 55 25.98 -21.97 -11.47
C SER A 55 25.63 -23.44 -11.48
N ALA A 56 25.23 -23.96 -12.65
CA ALA A 56 24.94 -25.37 -12.85
C ALA A 56 25.74 -25.91 -14.04
N GLN A 57 26.40 -27.05 -13.86
CA GLN A 57 27.06 -27.76 -14.96
C GLN A 57 26.04 -28.61 -15.71
N LEU A 58 26.09 -28.58 -17.03
CA LEU A 58 25.31 -29.43 -17.93
C LEU A 58 26.15 -30.60 -18.40
N ASP A 59 25.47 -31.71 -18.73
CA ASP A 59 26.08 -32.94 -19.26
C ASP A 59 26.87 -32.73 -20.56
N SER A 60 26.58 -31.64 -21.28
CA SER A 60 27.31 -31.22 -22.49
C SER A 60 28.66 -30.56 -22.22
N GLY A 61 29.09 -30.46 -20.95
CA GLY A 61 30.33 -29.78 -20.53
C GLY A 61 30.20 -28.25 -20.47
N LEU A 62 28.99 -27.71 -20.63
CA LEU A 62 28.69 -26.28 -20.52
C LEU A 62 28.29 -25.90 -19.10
N THR A 63 28.64 -24.69 -18.65
CA THR A 63 28.24 -24.18 -17.35
C THR A 63 27.25 -23.04 -17.53
N LEU A 64 26.07 -23.15 -16.93
CA LEU A 64 25.10 -22.06 -16.83
C LEU A 64 25.44 -21.18 -15.65
N HIS A 65 25.46 -19.87 -15.87
CA HIS A 65 25.63 -18.87 -14.82
C HIS A 65 24.36 -18.03 -14.71
N TYR A 66 23.80 -17.94 -13.51
CA TYR A 66 22.70 -17.05 -13.18
C TYR A 66 23.20 -15.93 -12.26
N ALA A 67 23.16 -14.70 -12.76
CA ALA A 67 23.53 -13.49 -12.03
C ALA A 67 22.39 -12.46 -12.17
N PRO A 68 21.43 -12.42 -11.21
CA PRO A 68 20.34 -11.46 -11.28
C PRO A 68 20.87 -10.02 -11.08
N PRO A 69 20.25 -9.02 -11.72
CA PRO A 69 20.66 -7.63 -11.53
C PRO A 69 20.40 -7.19 -10.08
N ALA A 70 21.30 -6.39 -9.52
CA ALA A 70 21.22 -5.91 -8.13
C ALA A 70 19.93 -5.12 -7.82
N SER A 71 19.27 -4.59 -8.85
CA SER A 71 18.02 -3.83 -8.76
C SER A 71 16.75 -4.67 -8.91
N ALA A 72 16.84 -5.96 -9.24
CA ALA A 72 15.67 -6.81 -9.25
C ALA A 72 15.32 -7.16 -7.80
N PRO A 73 14.13 -6.80 -7.30
CA PRO A 73 13.59 -7.53 -6.17
C PRO A 73 13.35 -8.95 -6.67
N SER A 74 14.33 -9.83 -6.48
CA SER A 74 14.04 -11.25 -6.47
C SER A 74 13.10 -11.44 -5.30
N TYR A 75 11.79 -11.49 -5.59
CA TYR A 75 10.81 -11.97 -4.62
C TYR A 75 11.22 -13.35 -4.06
N THR A 76 12.04 -14.06 -4.85
CA THR A 76 12.75 -15.25 -4.43
C THR A 76 13.93 -14.93 -3.53
N LEU A 77 13.75 -15.25 -2.25
CA LEU A 77 14.67 -15.14 -1.11
C LEU A 77 16.03 -15.83 -1.36
N GLY A 78 16.92 -15.30 -2.20
CA GLY A 78 18.29 -15.83 -2.38
C GLY A 78 18.39 -17.32 -2.79
N LEU A 79 17.26 -17.92 -3.18
CA LEU A 79 17.17 -19.32 -3.58
C LEU A 79 17.60 -19.46 -5.05
N PRO A 80 18.29 -20.56 -5.41
CA PRO A 80 18.60 -20.85 -6.81
C PRO A 80 17.31 -20.94 -7.62
N THR A 81 17.29 -20.40 -8.84
CA THR A 81 16.10 -20.42 -9.72
C THR A 81 15.56 -21.84 -9.92
N GLN A 82 14.25 -21.95 -10.13
CA GLN A 82 13.58 -23.23 -10.45
C GLN A 82 14.28 -23.98 -11.60
N PHE A 83 14.74 -23.25 -12.63
CA PHE A 83 15.48 -23.85 -13.74
C PHE A 83 16.82 -24.46 -13.29
N THR A 84 17.60 -23.75 -12.47
CA THR A 84 18.85 -24.31 -11.91
C THR A 84 18.62 -25.48 -10.97
N GLN A 85 17.54 -25.46 -10.19
CA GLN A 85 17.16 -26.59 -9.32
C GLN A 85 16.80 -27.83 -10.14
N TRP A 86 16.03 -27.64 -11.23
CA TRP A 86 15.64 -28.71 -12.14
C TRP A 86 16.86 -29.36 -12.83
N VAL A 87 17.80 -28.55 -13.32
CA VAL A 87 19.05 -29.03 -13.94
C VAL A 87 19.89 -29.84 -12.95
N GLN A 88 19.83 -29.52 -11.65
CA GLN A 88 20.52 -30.25 -10.59
C GLN A 88 19.74 -31.48 -10.06
N GLY A 89 18.63 -31.85 -10.71
CA GLY A 89 17.84 -33.03 -10.36
C GLY A 89 16.88 -32.83 -9.18
N HIS A 90 16.67 -31.59 -8.72
CA HIS A 90 15.63 -31.32 -7.74
C HIS A 90 14.24 -31.30 -8.40
N GLN A 91 13.27 -31.91 -7.72
CA GLN A 91 11.88 -31.86 -8.15
C GLN A 91 11.34 -30.45 -7.92
N VAL A 92 11.12 -29.71 -9.01
CA VAL A 92 10.53 -28.38 -8.96
C VAL A 92 9.02 -28.53 -8.85
N GLU A 93 8.52 -28.47 -7.62
CA GLU A 93 7.10 -28.18 -7.43
C GLU A 93 6.87 -26.74 -7.87
N LEU A 94 5.93 -26.54 -8.82
CA LEU A 94 5.40 -25.22 -9.13
C LEU A 94 4.55 -24.76 -7.94
N SER A 95 5.19 -24.44 -6.81
CA SER A 95 4.54 -23.74 -5.72
C SER A 95 4.28 -22.33 -6.25
N GLY A 96 3.03 -22.08 -6.62
CA GLY A 96 2.58 -20.76 -7.00
C GLY A 96 2.88 -19.79 -5.85
N GLU A 97 3.87 -18.93 -6.07
CA GLU A 97 4.15 -17.71 -5.31
C GLU A 97 4.54 -17.91 -3.84
N GLU A 98 5.77 -17.53 -3.53
CA GLU A 98 6.40 -17.58 -2.22
C GLU A 98 5.61 -16.77 -1.18
N ALA A 99 4.82 -17.47 -0.36
CA ALA A 99 4.50 -17.22 1.06
C ALA A 99 4.30 -15.77 1.57
N ALA A 100 4.06 -14.78 0.70
CA ALA A 100 3.58 -13.49 1.12
C ALA A 100 2.18 -13.72 1.68
N PRO A 101 1.91 -13.37 2.95
CA PRO A 101 0.56 -13.51 3.48
C PRO A 101 -0.35 -12.68 2.57
N LEU A 102 -1.25 -13.36 1.85
CA LEU A 102 -2.26 -12.69 1.05
C LEU A 102 -2.98 -11.73 1.99
N LEU A 103 -2.99 -10.44 1.64
CA LEU A 103 -3.64 -9.39 2.42
C LEU A 103 -5.11 -9.74 2.74
N HIS A 104 -5.69 -10.59 1.88
CA HIS A 104 -6.91 -11.31 2.15
C HIS A 104 -6.66 -12.82 1.98
N VAL A 105 -6.51 -13.54 3.10
CA VAL A 105 -6.87 -14.96 3.12
C VAL A 105 -8.35 -14.98 2.76
N LYS A 106 -8.68 -15.48 1.55
CA LYS A 106 -10.07 -15.76 1.22
C LYS A 106 -10.55 -16.69 2.33
N GLU A 107 -11.50 -16.23 3.13
CA GLU A 107 -12.14 -16.99 4.20
C GLU A 107 -13.06 -18.06 3.57
N SER A 108 -12.58 -18.74 2.52
CA SER A 108 -13.31 -19.61 1.62
C SER A 108 -13.57 -20.99 2.21
N GLU A 109 -13.04 -21.30 3.39
CA GLU A 109 -13.02 -22.68 3.88
C GLU A 109 -13.96 -22.95 5.06
N ARG A 110 -14.65 -21.95 5.66
CA ARG A 110 -15.40 -22.19 6.91
C ARG A 110 -16.78 -21.58 7.05
N LYS A 111 -17.28 -20.79 6.10
CA LYS A 111 -18.64 -20.24 6.18
C LYS A 111 -19.49 -20.83 5.08
N VAL A 112 -20.51 -21.59 5.49
CA VAL A 112 -21.60 -22.07 4.63
C VAL A 112 -22.08 -20.88 3.82
N ASN A 113 -21.99 -20.96 2.49
CA ASN A 113 -22.52 -19.91 1.62
C ASN A 113 -24.04 -19.81 1.89
N PRO A 114 -24.55 -18.67 2.36
CA PRO A 114 -26.00 -18.53 2.52
C PRO A 114 -26.66 -18.74 1.17
N ARG A 115 -27.73 -19.52 1.19
CA ARG A 115 -28.50 -19.82 -0.01
C ARG A 115 -29.33 -18.58 -0.37
N TRP A 116 -29.08 -18.02 -1.55
CA TRP A 116 -29.75 -16.80 -2.04
C TRP A 116 -31.13 -17.14 -2.64
N ASP A 117 -32.04 -17.62 -1.80
CA ASP A 117 -33.41 -17.95 -2.21
C ASP A 117 -34.29 -16.70 -2.39
N GLU A 118 -35.37 -16.82 -3.15
CA GLU A 118 -36.32 -15.72 -3.41
C GLU A 118 -36.88 -15.11 -2.12
N GLY A 119 -37.14 -15.93 -1.09
CA GLY A 119 -37.60 -15.46 0.21
C GLY A 119 -36.56 -14.59 0.94
N MET A 120 -35.27 -14.89 0.78
CA MET A 120 -34.20 -14.05 1.32
C MET A 120 -34.10 -12.73 0.55
N LEU A 121 -34.20 -12.78 -0.78
CA LEU A 121 -34.18 -11.59 -1.63
C LEU A 121 -35.34 -10.64 -1.31
N ALA A 122 -36.54 -11.18 -1.06
CA ALA A 122 -37.70 -10.40 -0.65
C ALA A 122 -37.45 -9.68 0.68
N LYS A 123 -36.95 -10.40 1.70
CA LYS A 123 -36.58 -9.80 3.00
C LYS A 123 -35.52 -8.71 2.85
N ILE A 124 -34.51 -8.90 2.00
CA ILE A 124 -33.48 -7.88 1.73
C ILE A 124 -34.11 -6.60 1.18
N ARG A 125 -35.08 -6.71 0.26
CA ARG A 125 -35.79 -5.55 -0.28
C ARG A 125 -36.62 -4.86 0.78
N GLU A 126 -37.39 -5.61 1.56
CA GLU A 126 -38.20 -5.06 2.66
C GLU A 126 -37.35 -4.31 3.70
N LEU A 127 -36.26 -4.91 4.17
CA LEU A 127 -35.34 -4.25 5.11
C LEU A 127 -34.71 -3.01 4.48
N ARG A 128 -34.43 -3.04 3.19
CA ARG A 128 -33.89 -1.87 2.50
C ARG A 128 -34.89 -0.74 2.40
N GLU A 129 -36.15 -1.04 2.14
CA GLU A 129 -37.25 -0.06 2.12
C GLU A 129 -37.48 0.56 3.48
N LYS A 130 -37.35 -0.22 4.56
CA LYS A 130 -37.35 0.26 5.96
C LYS A 130 -36.14 1.14 6.30
N GLY A 131 -35.13 1.21 5.43
CA GLY A 131 -33.98 2.10 5.58
C GLY A 131 -32.73 1.46 6.18
N TYR A 132 -32.71 0.14 6.38
CA TYR A 132 -31.56 -0.56 6.98
C TYR A 132 -30.30 -0.48 6.11
N SER A 133 -29.16 -0.37 6.79
CA SER A 133 -27.85 -0.35 6.14
C SER A 133 -27.45 -1.73 5.62
N LYS A 134 -26.49 -1.78 4.68
CA LYS A 134 -26.00 -3.09 4.18
C LYS A 134 -25.38 -3.94 5.29
N GLY A 135 -24.80 -3.29 6.31
CA GLY A 135 -24.21 -3.97 7.45
C GLY A 135 -25.27 -4.56 8.37
N GLU A 136 -26.34 -3.80 8.67
CA GLU A 136 -27.46 -4.30 9.47
C GLU A 136 -28.19 -5.45 8.77
N ILE A 137 -28.48 -5.33 7.47
CA ILE A 137 -29.11 -6.41 6.69
C ILE A 137 -28.24 -7.67 6.70
N ALA A 138 -26.92 -7.51 6.60
CA ALA A 138 -26.01 -8.66 6.64
C ALA A 138 -25.97 -9.32 8.03
N GLN A 139 -26.13 -8.56 9.11
CA GLN A 139 -26.21 -9.10 10.47
C GLN A 139 -27.55 -9.79 10.72
N GLU A 140 -28.65 -9.21 10.27
CA GLU A 140 -29.99 -9.75 10.50
C GLU A 140 -30.27 -11.05 9.73
N LEU A 141 -29.64 -11.21 8.56
CA LEU A 141 -29.78 -12.40 7.71
C LEU A 141 -28.56 -13.32 7.75
N ASP A 142 -27.64 -13.11 8.69
CA ASP A 142 -26.38 -13.88 8.85
C ASP A 142 -25.56 -14.02 7.55
N ILE A 143 -25.55 -12.98 6.72
CA ILE A 143 -24.79 -12.94 5.46
C ILE A 143 -23.31 -12.64 5.78
N PRO A 144 -22.37 -13.46 5.29
CA PRO A 144 -20.95 -13.24 5.55
C PRO A 144 -20.47 -11.93 4.92
N LYS A 145 -19.50 -11.28 5.56
CA LYS A 145 -18.93 -9.98 5.13
C LYS A 145 -18.44 -9.99 3.68
N SER A 146 -17.96 -11.14 3.21
CA SER A 146 -17.53 -11.36 1.82
C SER A 146 -18.66 -11.17 0.81
N GLN A 147 -19.90 -11.48 1.20
CA GLN A 147 -21.08 -11.42 0.34
C GLN A 147 -21.96 -10.19 0.58
N THR A 148 -21.69 -9.37 1.60
CA THR A 148 -22.36 -8.07 1.83
C THR A 148 -22.42 -7.15 0.60
N PRO A 149 -21.43 -7.14 -0.33
CA PRO A 149 -21.56 -6.36 -1.57
C PRO A 149 -22.74 -6.78 -2.46
N LEU A 150 -23.16 -8.04 -2.43
CA LEU A 150 -24.27 -8.57 -3.25
C LEU A 150 -25.62 -7.93 -2.87
N ILE A 151 -25.80 -7.54 -1.61
CA ILE A 151 -26.99 -6.81 -1.12
C ILE A 151 -27.22 -5.54 -1.95
N SER A 152 -26.15 -4.84 -2.37
CA SER A 152 -26.28 -3.62 -3.17
C SER A 152 -26.77 -3.86 -4.60
N ARG A 153 -26.63 -5.09 -5.12
CA ARG A 153 -27.17 -5.50 -6.42
C ARG A 153 -28.64 -5.86 -6.33
N VAL A 154 -29.05 -6.52 -5.24
CA VAL A 154 -30.43 -6.94 -4.99
C VAL A 154 -31.33 -5.76 -4.63
N ALA A 155 -30.87 -4.91 -3.70
CA ALA A 155 -31.62 -3.79 -3.18
C ALA A 155 -30.71 -2.54 -3.13
N PRO A 156 -30.56 -1.82 -4.25
CA PRO A 156 -29.78 -0.59 -4.29
C PRO A 156 -30.36 0.45 -3.33
N LEU A 157 -29.52 1.38 -2.87
CA LEU A 157 -30.00 2.50 -2.07
C LEU A 157 -30.88 3.41 -2.94
N SER A 158 -31.98 3.92 -2.40
CA SER A 158 -32.83 4.89 -3.12
C SER A 158 -32.01 6.14 -3.51
N ARG A 159 -32.35 6.76 -4.64
CA ARG A 159 -31.64 7.95 -5.14
C ARG A 159 -31.61 9.07 -4.09
N ALA A 160 -32.71 9.30 -3.39
CA ALA A 160 -32.80 10.29 -2.31
C ALA A 160 -31.86 9.96 -1.13
N ALA A 161 -31.83 8.70 -0.67
CA ALA A 161 -30.94 8.31 0.41
C ALA A 161 -29.47 8.32 -0.01
N ARG A 162 -29.17 8.04 -1.28
CA ARG A 162 -27.83 8.18 -1.85
C ARG A 162 -27.38 9.63 -1.86
N ALA A 163 -28.21 10.54 -2.35
CA ALA A 163 -27.92 11.98 -2.32
C ALA A 163 -27.68 12.49 -0.90
N LYS A 164 -28.48 12.06 0.09
CA LYS A 164 -28.27 12.41 1.51
C LYS A 164 -26.90 11.96 2.03
N LYS A 165 -26.47 10.73 1.70
CA LYS A 165 -25.15 10.22 2.09
C LYS A 165 -24.01 10.95 1.39
N GLU A 166 -24.16 11.25 0.11
CA GLU A 166 -23.18 12.02 -0.66
C GLU A 166 -23.05 13.45 -0.11
N ALA A 167 -24.15 14.12 0.24
CA ALA A 167 -24.14 15.41 0.90
C ALA A 167 -23.45 15.35 2.28
N ALA A 168 -23.78 14.34 3.11
CA ALA A 168 -23.13 14.15 4.40
C ALA A 168 -21.61 13.93 4.28
N LEU A 169 -21.16 13.14 3.29
CA LEU A 169 -19.74 12.96 3.00
C LEU A 169 -19.10 14.25 2.50
N ALA A 170 -19.79 15.06 1.69
CA ALA A 170 -19.30 16.36 1.26
C ALA A 170 -19.12 17.32 2.44
N HIS A 171 -20.09 17.40 3.35
CA HIS A 171 -19.97 18.19 4.58
C HIS A 171 -18.80 17.70 5.46
N GLN A 172 -18.61 16.38 5.58
CA GLN A 172 -17.45 15.83 6.30
C GLN A 172 -16.12 16.17 5.62
N LYS A 173 -16.07 16.25 4.29
CA LYS A 173 -14.84 16.66 3.57
C LYS A 173 -14.52 18.13 3.82
N VAL A 174 -15.53 19.00 3.84
CA VAL A 174 -15.36 20.43 4.14
C VAL A 174 -14.84 20.63 5.57
N SER A 175 -15.25 19.80 6.53
CA SER A 175 -14.73 19.88 7.91
C SER A 175 -13.30 19.38 8.08
N TRP A 176 -12.65 18.86 7.03
CA TRP A 176 -11.23 18.48 7.11
C TRP A 176 -10.34 19.71 7.02
N GLY A 177 -9.40 19.85 7.96
CA GLY A 177 -8.34 20.85 7.85
C GLY A 177 -7.40 20.58 6.67
N GLU A 178 -6.69 21.62 6.23
CA GLU A 178 -5.82 21.63 5.03
C GLU A 178 -4.84 20.45 4.99
N ARG A 179 -4.17 20.17 6.11
CA ARG A 179 -3.21 19.07 6.21
C ARG A 179 -3.85 17.71 5.89
N LYS A 180 -5.08 17.47 6.36
CA LYS A 180 -5.80 16.21 6.12
C LYS A 180 -6.26 16.10 4.66
N GLN A 181 -6.67 17.21 4.06
CA GLN A 181 -7.01 17.26 2.63
C GLN A 181 -5.79 16.90 1.78
N LEU A 182 -4.64 17.55 2.00
CA LEU A 182 -3.39 17.25 1.30
C LEU A 182 -2.97 15.77 1.41
N PHE A 183 -3.09 15.17 2.60
CA PHE A 183 -2.77 13.74 2.77
C PHE A 183 -3.73 12.82 2.01
N ARG A 184 -5.01 13.17 1.89
CA ARG A 184 -5.99 12.40 1.13
C ARG A 184 -5.70 12.50 -0.37
N ASP A 185 -5.37 13.68 -0.86
CA ASP A 185 -5.00 13.91 -2.26
C ASP A 185 -3.72 13.16 -2.63
N LEU A 186 -2.70 13.20 -1.76
CA LEU A 186 -1.48 12.41 -1.96
C LEU A 186 -1.77 10.91 -1.98
N ARG A 187 -2.67 10.42 -1.12
CA ARG A 187 -3.08 9.02 -1.11
C ARG A 187 -3.82 8.64 -2.39
N GLU A 188 -4.67 9.52 -2.91
CA GLU A 188 -5.37 9.32 -4.18
C GLU A 188 -4.37 9.26 -5.35
N LYS A 189 -3.43 10.20 -5.43
CA LYS A 189 -2.34 10.19 -6.43
C LYS A 189 -1.49 8.93 -6.37
N ARG A 190 -1.16 8.45 -5.16
CA ARG A 190 -0.47 7.17 -4.99
C ARG A 190 -1.32 6.01 -5.50
N ARG A 191 -2.61 5.98 -5.18
CA ARG A 191 -3.54 4.92 -5.63
C ARG A 191 -3.72 4.91 -7.16
N THR A 192 -3.63 6.06 -7.83
CA THR A 192 -3.69 6.12 -9.30
C THR A 192 -2.35 5.81 -9.96
N PHE A 193 -1.25 6.01 -9.24
CA PHE A 193 0.10 5.71 -9.73
C PHE A 193 0.40 4.21 -9.69
N TRP A 194 0.03 3.54 -8.58
CA TRP A 194 0.08 2.09 -8.43
C TRP A 194 -1.01 1.41 -9.25
#